data_AF-A0A7N5JUJ3-F1
#
_entry.id   AF-A0A7N5JUJ3-F1
#
_cell.length_a   1.000
_cell.length_b   1.000
_cell.length_c   1.000
_cell.angle_alpha   90.00
_cell.angle_beta   90.00
_cell.angle_gamma   90.00
#
_symmetry.space_group_name_H-M   'P 1'
#
loop_
_entity.id
_entity.type
_entity.pdbx_description
1 polymer ?
#
loop_
_entity_poly.entity_id
_entity_poly.type
_entity_poly.pdbx_seq_one_letter_code
_entity_poly.pdbx_strand_id
1 'polypeptide(L)' 'MTCEGCSNAVSRVLNKLGGVEFDIDLPNKKVCINSEHSVDLLLETLEKTGKAVSYLGPK' A
#
# COMPACT_ATOMS: atom_id res chain seq x y z
N MET A 1 6.55 -1.00 -6.96
CA MET A 1 7.43 -1.90 -6.17
C MET A 1 8.31 -2.70 -7.12
N THR A 2 9.63 -2.77 -6.93
CA THR A 2 10.56 -3.43 -7.88
C THR A 2 11.30 -4.64 -7.31
N CYS A 3 11.33 -4.80 -5.99
CA CYS A 3 11.97 -5.90 -5.28
C CYS A 3 11.30 -6.10 -3.91
N GLU A 4 11.71 -7.14 -3.18
CA GLU A 4 11.23 -7.42 -1.81
C GLU A 4 11.45 -6.24 -0.84
N GLY A 5 12.54 -5.49 -1.01
CA GLY A 5 12.76 -4.27 -0.23
C GLY A 5 11.65 -3.23 -0.42
N CYS A 6 11.06 -3.16 -1.62
CA CYS A 6 9.95 -2.25 -1.90
C CYS A 6 8.64 -2.72 -1.29
N SER A 7 8.33 -4.02 -1.34
CA SER A 7 7.13 -4.55 -0.68
C SER A 7 7.25 -4.42 0.83
N ASN A 8 8.42 -4.68 1.41
CA ASN A 8 8.68 -4.48 2.84
C ASN A 8 8.49 -3.02 3.28
N ALA A 9 8.88 -2.05 2.45
CA ALA A 9 8.63 -0.64 2.74
C ALA A 9 7.12 -0.31 2.78
N VAL A 10 6.34 -0.86 1.83
CA VAL A 10 4.88 -0.73 1.81
C VAL A 10 4.25 -1.40 3.04
N SER A 11 4.62 -2.64 3.37
CA SER A 11 4.14 -3.33 4.56
C SER A 11 4.43 -2.56 5.85
N ARG A 12 5.61 -1.94 5.96
CA ARG A 12 5.99 -1.15 7.14
C ARG A 12 5.08 0.07 7.35
N VAL A 13 4.79 0.83 6.30
CA VAL A 13 3.93 2.03 6.44
C VAL A 13 2.48 1.66 6.71
N LEU A 14 1.97 0.57 6.12
CA LEU A 14 0.61 0.07 6.36
C LEU A 14 0.46 -0.52 7.76
N ASN A 15 1.42 -1.33 8.22
CA ASN A 15 1.42 -1.84 9.60
C ASN A 15 1.51 -0.71 10.63
N LYS A 16 2.23 0.37 10.33
CA LYS A 16 2.30 1.55 11.19
C LYS A 16 1.00 2.35 11.22
N LEU A 17 0.25 2.40 10.12
CA LEU A 17 -1.08 3.01 10.07
C LEU A 17 -2.07 2.21 10.94
N GLY A 18 -2.02 0.87 10.86
CA GLY A 18 -2.94 -0.01 11.59
C GLY A 18 -4.38 0.04 11.06
N GLY A 19 -5.22 -0.90 11.50
CA GLY A 19 -6.62 -0.98 11.02
C GLY A 19 -6.73 -1.29 9.52
N VAL A 20 -5.73 -1.98 8.97
CA VAL A 20 -5.66 -2.39 7.57
C VAL A 20 -5.35 -3.87 7.48
N GLU A 21 -6.09 -4.58 6.64
CA GLU A 21 -5.69 -5.89 6.11
C GLU A 21 -5.23 -5.68 4.67
N PHE A 22 -4.13 -6.30 4.26
CA PHE A 22 -3.62 -6.08 2.91
C PHE A 22 -2.87 -7.27 2.34
N ASP A 23 -2.86 -7.33 1.01
CA ASP A 23 -2.12 -8.31 0.22
C ASP A 23 -1.27 -7.57 -0.83
N ILE A 24 -0.02 -8.00 -1.00
CA ILE A 24 0.93 -7.38 -1.92
C ILE A 24 1.26 -8.36 -3.04
N ASP A 25 0.88 -7.99 -4.26
CA ASP A 25 1.25 -8.66 -5.48
C ASP A 25 2.46 -7.95 -6.09
N LEU A 26 3.66 -8.41 -5.70
CA LEU A 26 4.92 -7.84 -6.17
C LEU A 26 5.11 -7.99 -7.70
N PRO A 27 4.84 -9.15 -8.34
CA PRO A 27 4.91 -9.30 -9.78
C PRO A 27 4.06 -8.27 -10.55
N ASN A 28 2.82 -8.03 -10.10
CA ASN A 28 1.92 -7.07 -10.73
C ASN A 28 2.02 -5.64 -10.18
N LYS A 29 2.89 -5.42 -9.20
CA LYS A 29 3.10 -4.13 -8.53
C LYS A 29 1.83 -3.56 -7.90
N LYS A 30 0.94 -4.43 -7.39
CA LYS A 30 -0.34 -4.05 -6.79
C LYS A 30 -0.34 -4.31 -5.29
N VAL A 31 -1.11 -3.51 -4.57
CA VAL A 31 -1.48 -3.75 -3.18
C VAL A 31 -3.00 -3.67 -3.08
N CYS A 32 -3.62 -4.69 -2.51
CA CYS A 32 -5.04 -4.69 -2.18
C CYS A 32 -5.17 -4.40 -0.70
N ILE A 33 -6.02 -3.44 -0.32
CA ILE A 33 -6.19 -3.01 1.08
C ILE A 33 -7.68 -3.10 1.42
N ASN A 34 -7.98 -3.77 2.53
CA ASN A 34 -9.28 -3.78 3.19
C ASN A 34 -9.18 -2.95 4.48
N SER A 35 -9.97 -1.88 4.58
CA SER A 35 -9.90 -0.92 5.67
C SER A 35 -11.10 0.04 5.65
N GLU A 36 -11.44 0.58 6.83
CA GLU A 36 -12.39 1.68 6.99
C GLU A 36 -11.74 3.07 6.76
N HIS A 37 -10.41 3.13 6.57
CA HIS A 37 -9.72 4.38 6.27
C HIS A 37 -10.13 4.94 4.91
N SER A 38 -10.13 6.26 4.78
CA SER A 38 -10.37 6.91 3.50
C SER A 38 -9.28 6.57 2.49
N VAL A 39 -9.66 6.58 1.20
CA VAL A 39 -8.71 6.36 0.10
C VAL A 39 -7.56 7.37 0.15
N ASP A 40 -7.84 8.63 0.49
CA ASP A 40 -6.82 9.68 0.61
C ASP A 40 -5.78 9.35 1.67
N LEU A 41 -6.21 8.91 2.87
CA LEU A 41 -5.29 8.53 3.95
C LEU A 41 -4.42 7.32 3.57
N LEU A 42 -4.99 6.36 2.84
CA LEU A 42 -4.25 5.20 2.33
C LEU A 42 -3.21 5.63 1.30
N LEU A 43 -3.56 6.52 0.37
CA LEU A 43 -2.63 7.07 -0.62
C LEU A 43 -1.49 7.84 0.04
N GLU A 44 -1.79 8.79 0.95
CA GLU A 44 -0.78 9.54 1.70
C GLU A 44 0.15 8.61 2.49
N THR A 45 -0.38 7.53 3.03
CA THR A 45 0.42 6.53 3.75
C THR A 45 1.37 5.79 2.81
N LEU A 46 0.91 5.40 1.62
CA LEU A 46 1.74 4.72 0.62
C LEU A 46 2.80 5.65 0.01
N GLU A 47 2.49 6.94 -0.15
CA GLU A 47 3.43 7.95 -0.66
C GLU A 47 4.64 8.15 0.24
N LYS A 48 4.53 7.88 1.56
CA LYS A 48 5.67 7.89 2.51
C LYS A 48 6.78 6.89 2.14
N THR A 49 6.52 5.95 1.23
CA THR A 49 7.54 5.05 0.71
C THR A 49 8.44 5.70 -0.35
N GLY A 50 8.14 6.93 -0.78
CA GLY A 50 8.87 7.65 -1.83
C GLY A 50 8.69 7.05 -3.22
N LYS A 51 7.63 6.26 -3.44
CA LYS A 51 7.34 5.58 -4.71
C LYS A 51 6.13 6.23 -5.36
N ALA A 52 6.05 6.16 -6.68
CA ALA A 52 4.82 6.52 -7.39
C ALA A 52 3.68 5.59 -6.98
N VAL A 53 2.54 6.16 -6.61
CA VAL A 53 1.32 5.46 -6.19
C VAL A 53 0.17 5.94 -7.06
N SER A 54 -0.69 5.02 -7.48
CA SER A 54 -1.90 5.31 -8.26
C SER A 54 -3.05 4.45 -7.76
N TYR A 55 -4.22 5.04 -7.56
CA TYR A 55 -5.42 4.31 -7.17
C TYR A 55 -6.05 3.62 -8.39
N LEU A 56 -6.34 2.32 -8.26
CA LEU A 56 -6.92 1.50 -9.33
C LEU A 56 -8.42 1.25 -9.17
N GLY A 57 -9.06 1.83 -8.15
CA GLY A 57 -10.46 1.56 -7.82
C GLY A 57 -10.66 0.37 -6.88
N PRO A 58 -11.90 0.12 -6.45
CA PRO A 58 -12.28 -1.10 -5.74
C PRO A 58 -12.10 -2.34 -6.64
N LYS A 59 -11.96 -3.51 -6.01
CA LYS A 59 -11.85 -4.81 -6.68
C LYS A 59 -13.15 -5.20 -7.40
#